data_AF-A0A3S3V7X3-F1
#
_entry.id   AF-A0A3S3V7X3-F1
#
_cell.length_a   1.000
_cell.length_b   1.000
_cell.length_c   1.000
_cell.angle_alpha   90.00
_cell.angle_beta   90.00
_cell.angle_gamma   90.00
#
_symmetry.space_group_name_H-M   'P 1'
#
loop_
_entity.id
_entity.type
_entity.pdbx_description
1 polymer ?
#
loop_
_entity_poly.entity_id
_entity_poly.type
_entity_poly.pdbx_seq_one_letter_code
_entity_poly.pdbx_strand_id
1 'polypeptide(L)'
;MNESGLAIRHLWTIVCGAIQLVRRDSGLYLSIVIYTLAGLVFLHAIGADDRTAYSIYFGRWTLLNCLILPAFAILIDLILIVRRFGPRRRLAAKRIFSTTRLAYAFSGLSLLMALMIFQGTFTSVKNGMPVWQDGFPFDVAQANIDAFLHFGTDPWRWLYAVAENDSVRAAIEWNYNVFWFLLNFGALFFVATSPMVASVRTRYLACFMAVWIVVGNVLAALFLSAGPAFYGSVTGDVARFGEQLAFLAHGAASRNSAVSYQQYLWTLHEARQTGFGSGISAFPSVHVGLAMLNALFLREFNRYLGALAFVYVAFVAASSVYLAWHYAIDGYVSAIVTLIVYVVARKLIPADSRPVAAMQTATINRPEAAVAAF
;
A
#
# COMPACT_ATOMS: atom_id res chain seq x y z
N MET A 1 -15.01 34.47 29.19
CA MET A 1 -14.56 33.08 28.95
C MET A 1 -13.14 33.14 28.40
N ASN A 2 -12.14 32.66 29.14
CA ASN A 2 -10.74 32.73 28.72
C ASN A 2 -10.46 31.87 27.49
N GLU A 3 -9.68 32.39 26.54
CA GLU A 3 -9.28 31.70 25.30
C GLU A 3 -8.57 30.37 25.56
N SER A 4 -7.83 30.26 26.68
CA SER A 4 -7.19 29.03 27.13
C SER A 4 -8.18 27.90 27.42
N GLY A 5 -9.34 28.21 28.01
CA GLY A 5 -10.39 27.22 28.28
C GLY A 5 -11.09 26.71 27.02
N LEU A 6 -11.17 27.55 25.97
CA LEU A 6 -11.73 27.14 24.67
C LEU A 6 -10.76 26.23 23.91
N ALA A 7 -9.46 26.54 23.92
CA ALA A 7 -8.43 25.73 23.29
C ALA A 7 -8.34 24.32 23.92
N ILE A 8 -8.37 24.24 25.26
CA ILE A 8 -8.36 22.95 25.98
C ILE A 8 -9.60 22.12 25.62
N ARG A 9 -10.80 22.72 25.55
CA ARG A 9 -12.03 22.02 25.15
C ARG A 9 -11.95 21.50 23.71
N HIS A 10 -11.39 22.29 22.79
CA HIS A 10 -11.20 21.86 21.40
C HIS A 10 -10.24 20.68 21.28
N LEU A 11 -9.10 20.74 21.97
CA LEU A 11 -8.14 19.64 22.02
C LEU A 11 -8.77 18.37 22.60
N TRP A 12 -9.48 18.49 23.73
CA TRP A 12 -10.19 17.37 24.35
C TRP A 12 -11.20 16.74 23.40
N THR A 13 -11.96 17.57 22.67
CA THR A 13 -12.94 17.11 21.67
C THR A 13 -12.29 16.31 20.54
N ILE A 14 -11.12 16.76 20.06
CA ILE A 14 -10.35 16.05 19.03
C ILE A 14 -9.86 14.70 19.55
N VAL A 15 -9.29 14.68 20.77
CA VAL A 15 -8.78 13.46 21.40
C VAL A 15 -9.90 12.45 21.64
N CYS A 16 -11.03 12.87 22.20
CA CYS A 16 -12.18 11.98 22.40
C CYS A 16 -12.70 11.42 21.07
N GLY A 17 -12.81 12.25 20.03
CA GLY A 17 -13.20 11.79 18.69
C GLY A 17 -12.22 10.79 18.09
N ALA A 18 -10.92 11.04 18.23
CA ALA A 18 -9.89 10.11 17.75
C ALA A 18 -9.95 8.77 18.49
N ILE A 19 -10.12 8.78 19.82
CA ILE A 19 -10.27 7.56 20.63
C ILE A 19 -11.48 6.73 20.18
N GLN A 20 -12.61 7.38 19.90
CA GLN A 20 -13.81 6.70 19.39
C GLN A 20 -13.55 6.04 18.03
N LEU A 21 -12.86 6.72 17.11
CA LEU A 21 -12.48 6.16 15.81
C LEU A 21 -11.49 4.99 15.95
N VAL A 22 -10.48 5.10 16.83
CA VAL A 22 -9.54 4.01 17.12
C VAL A 22 -10.26 2.80 17.70
N ARG A 23 -11.22 2.99 18.60
CA ARG A 23 -12.06 1.90 19.13
C ARG A 23 -12.92 1.25 18.04
N ARG A 24 -13.46 2.06 17.11
CA ARG A 24 -14.20 1.56 15.94
C ARG A 24 -13.32 0.71 15.03
N ASP A 25 -12.04 1.03 14.94
CA ASP A 25 -11.04 0.30 14.15
C ASP A 25 -10.40 -0.87 14.91
N SER A 26 -10.89 -1.21 16.11
CA SER A 26 -10.31 -2.27 16.96
C SER A 26 -10.11 -3.60 16.21
N GLY A 27 -11.02 -3.97 15.31
CA GLY A 27 -10.86 -5.16 14.47
C GLY A 27 -9.64 -5.11 13.54
N LEU A 28 -9.28 -3.93 13.02
CA LEU A 28 -8.08 -3.75 12.19
C LEU A 28 -6.81 -3.90 13.04
N TYR A 29 -6.77 -3.28 14.22
CA TYR A 29 -5.65 -3.44 15.16
C TYR A 29 -5.49 -4.88 15.64
N LEU A 30 -6.60 -5.56 15.96
CA LEU A 30 -6.58 -6.97 16.34
C LEU A 30 -6.06 -7.83 15.19
N SER A 31 -6.46 -7.54 13.95
CA SER A 31 -5.95 -8.26 12.76
C SER A 31 -4.43 -8.11 12.62
N ILE A 32 -3.89 -6.90 12.87
CA ILE A 32 -2.45 -6.66 12.87
C ILE A 32 -1.76 -7.50 13.95
N VAL A 33 -2.27 -7.50 15.18
CA VAL A 33 -1.70 -8.30 16.28
C VAL A 33 -1.72 -9.78 15.96
N ILE A 34 -2.85 -10.32 15.51
CA ILE A 34 -2.98 -11.75 15.14
C ILE A 34 -1.98 -12.11 14.04
N TYR A 35 -1.90 -11.29 12.99
CA TYR A 35 -0.99 -11.52 11.89
C TYR A 35 0.48 -11.44 12.32
N THR A 36 0.85 -10.48 13.17
CA THR A 36 2.20 -10.37 13.75
C THR A 36 2.55 -11.58 14.58
N LEU A 37 1.65 -12.03 15.47
CA LEU A 37 1.87 -13.24 16.26
C LEU A 37 2.01 -14.48 15.38
N ALA A 38 1.15 -14.64 14.37
CA ALA A 38 1.25 -15.75 13.43
C ALA A 38 2.59 -15.74 12.66
N GLY A 39 3.05 -14.56 12.21
CA GLY A 39 4.33 -14.41 11.54
C GLY A 39 5.53 -14.73 12.44
N LEU A 40 5.49 -14.32 13.72
CA LEU A 40 6.52 -14.66 14.70
C LEU A 40 6.54 -16.16 15.01
N VAL A 41 5.37 -16.77 15.20
CA VAL A 41 5.26 -18.23 15.40
C VAL A 41 5.81 -18.99 14.20
N PHE A 42 5.49 -18.55 12.99
CA PHE A 42 6.04 -19.14 11.76
C PHE A 42 7.58 -19.06 11.73
N LEU A 43 8.16 -17.89 11.98
CA LEU A 43 9.61 -17.71 11.97
C LEU A 43 10.31 -18.55 13.03
N HIS A 44 9.74 -18.60 14.24
CA HIS A 44 10.27 -19.42 15.31
C HIS A 44 10.20 -20.92 14.96
N ALA A 45 9.09 -21.38 14.39
CA ALA A 45 8.89 -22.78 14.00
C ALA A 45 9.89 -23.26 12.94
N ILE A 46 10.37 -22.37 12.07
CA ILE A 46 11.39 -22.68 11.06
C ILE A 46 12.82 -22.33 11.51
N GLY A 47 13.01 -21.87 12.75
CA GLY A 47 14.32 -21.49 13.30
C GLY A 47 14.92 -20.23 12.66
N ALA A 48 14.10 -19.30 12.17
CA ALA A 48 14.51 -18.09 11.44
C ALA A 48 14.15 -16.79 12.20
N ASP A 49 14.27 -16.79 13.52
CA ASP A 49 14.00 -15.63 14.39
C ASP A 49 14.89 -14.41 14.04
N ASP A 50 16.09 -14.67 13.52
CA ASP A 50 17.05 -13.68 13.01
C ASP A 50 16.51 -12.90 11.78
N ARG A 51 15.46 -13.40 11.13
CA ARG A 51 14.84 -12.79 9.95
C ARG A 51 13.78 -11.74 10.27
N THR A 52 13.64 -11.35 11.52
CA THR A 52 12.74 -10.27 11.93
C THR A 52 13.26 -8.90 11.46
N ALA A 53 12.36 -8.07 10.90
CA ALA A 53 12.72 -6.82 10.20
C ALA A 53 12.04 -5.56 10.77
N TYR A 54 11.54 -5.59 12.00
CA TYR A 54 10.70 -4.52 12.56
C TYR A 54 11.40 -3.16 12.69
N SER A 55 12.65 -3.14 13.19
CA SER A 55 13.39 -1.91 13.48
C SER A 55 13.67 -1.07 12.23
N ILE A 56 13.88 -1.74 11.08
CA ILE A 56 14.18 -1.13 9.77
C ILE A 56 13.07 -0.17 9.33
N TYR A 57 11.84 -0.47 9.73
CA TYR A 57 10.65 0.26 9.33
C TYR A 57 10.33 1.45 10.24
N PHE A 58 10.80 1.46 11.50
CA PHE A 58 10.40 2.45 12.48
C PHE A 58 10.73 3.89 12.04
N GLY A 59 12.00 4.15 11.69
CA GLY A 59 12.44 5.50 11.30
C GLY A 59 11.78 5.99 10.00
N ARG A 60 11.82 5.16 8.94
CA ARG A 60 11.36 5.53 7.60
C ARG A 60 9.85 5.79 7.56
N TRP A 61 9.05 4.92 8.17
CA TRP A 61 7.60 5.11 8.17
C TRP A 61 7.14 6.18 9.14
N THR A 62 7.84 6.40 10.27
CA THR A 62 7.53 7.56 11.13
C THR A 62 7.74 8.85 10.36
N LEU A 63 8.87 8.99 9.65
CA LEU A 63 9.15 10.15 8.82
C LEU A 63 8.08 10.31 7.72
N LEU A 64 7.73 9.23 7.03
CA LEU A 64 6.75 9.28 5.95
C LEU A 64 5.34 9.63 6.45
N ASN A 65 4.84 8.90 7.44
CA ASN A 65 3.45 8.99 7.90
C ASN A 65 3.21 10.19 8.81
N CYS A 66 4.17 10.58 9.65
CA CYS A 66 3.99 11.66 10.62
C CYS A 66 4.55 13.01 10.16
N LEU A 67 5.40 13.04 9.13
CA LEU A 67 5.97 14.30 8.62
C LEU A 67 5.65 14.53 7.14
N ILE A 68 6.13 13.66 6.25
CA ILE A 68 6.08 13.91 4.80
C ILE A 68 4.65 13.97 4.28
N LEU A 69 3.85 12.92 4.47
CA LEU A 69 2.48 12.85 3.96
C LEU A 69 1.54 13.90 4.59
N PRO A 70 1.59 14.14 5.92
CA PRO A 70 0.85 15.25 6.52
C PRO A 70 1.27 16.62 5.99
N ALA A 71 2.57 16.87 5.80
CA ALA A 71 3.05 18.14 5.24
C ALA A 71 2.54 18.36 3.81
N PHE A 72 2.58 17.33 2.97
CA PHE A 72 1.99 17.39 1.62
C PHE A 72 0.49 17.63 1.66
N ALA A 73 -0.25 16.95 2.54
CA ALA A 73 -1.69 17.14 2.68
C ALA A 73 -2.04 18.58 3.11
N ILE A 74 -1.31 19.12 4.09
CA ILE A 74 -1.46 20.51 4.54
C ILE A 74 -1.11 21.49 3.42
N LEU A 75 -0.04 21.25 2.67
CA LEU A 75 0.36 22.10 1.55
C LEU A 75 -0.72 22.12 0.45
N ILE A 76 -1.28 20.97 0.10
CA ILE A 76 -2.37 20.87 -0.87
C ILE A 76 -3.59 21.66 -0.38
N ASP A 77 -3.97 21.51 0.89
CA ASP A 77 -5.08 22.26 1.47
C ASP A 77 -4.85 23.77 1.43
N LEU A 78 -3.64 24.22 1.77
CA LEU A 78 -3.26 25.64 1.72
C LEU A 78 -3.33 26.19 0.30
N ILE A 79 -2.83 25.45 -0.69
CA ILE A 79 -2.92 25.82 -2.11
C ILE A 79 -4.39 25.94 -2.53
N LEU A 80 -5.24 24.98 -2.15
CA LEU A 80 -6.68 25.01 -2.45
C LEU A 80 -7.38 26.20 -1.79
N ILE A 81 -7.05 26.51 -0.52
CA ILE A 81 -7.56 27.67 0.20
C ILE A 81 -7.19 28.97 -0.54
N VAL A 82 -5.93 29.13 -0.91
CA VAL A 82 -5.40 30.34 -1.53
C VAL A 82 -6.01 30.54 -2.92
N ARG A 83 -6.06 29.48 -3.74
CA ARG A 83 -6.51 29.53 -5.14
C ARG A 83 -8.03 29.60 -5.29
N ARG A 84 -8.80 28.94 -4.42
CA ARG A 84 -10.25 28.75 -4.63
C ARG A 84 -11.15 29.59 -3.74
N PHE A 85 -10.65 30.08 -2.60
CA PHE A 85 -11.52 30.64 -1.56
C PHE A 85 -11.31 32.12 -1.22
N GLY A 86 -10.43 32.86 -1.91
CA GLY A 86 -10.38 34.34 -1.92
C GLY A 86 -10.73 35.03 -0.56
N PRO A 87 -11.80 35.82 -0.45
CA PRO A 87 -12.21 36.46 0.82
C PRO A 87 -12.68 35.48 1.91
N ARG A 88 -13.11 34.26 1.55
CA ARG A 88 -13.63 33.22 2.46
C ARG A 88 -12.55 32.29 3.02
N ARG A 89 -11.26 32.62 2.84
CA ARG A 89 -10.11 31.83 3.31
C ARG A 89 -10.20 31.42 4.77
N ARG A 90 -10.61 32.33 5.67
CA ARG A 90 -10.72 32.06 7.12
C ARG A 90 -11.78 30.99 7.44
N LEU A 91 -12.89 30.99 6.70
CA LEU A 91 -13.97 30.00 6.86
C LEU A 91 -13.56 28.65 6.25
N ALA A 92 -12.90 28.68 5.09
CA ALA A 92 -12.33 27.49 4.46
C ALA A 92 -11.29 26.82 5.36
N ALA A 93 -10.38 27.60 5.97
CA ALA A 93 -9.40 27.12 6.93
C ALA A 93 -10.06 26.49 8.17
N LYS A 94 -11.10 27.11 8.76
CA LYS A 94 -11.83 26.52 9.89
C LYS A 94 -12.51 25.19 9.54
N ARG A 95 -12.99 25.03 8.30
CA ARG A 95 -13.61 23.78 7.83
C ARG A 95 -12.56 22.69 7.55
N ILE A 96 -11.46 23.09 6.93
CA ILE A 96 -10.31 22.25 6.58
C ILE A 96 -9.58 21.78 7.84
N PHE A 97 -9.50 22.58 8.90
CA PHE A 97 -8.94 22.19 10.19
C PHE A 97 -10.03 21.96 11.25
N SER A 98 -11.17 21.41 10.84
CA SER A 98 -12.26 21.06 11.76
C SER A 98 -11.83 19.98 12.75
N THR A 99 -12.45 19.99 13.95
CA THR A 99 -12.19 19.00 15.00
C THR A 99 -12.41 17.57 14.50
N THR A 100 -13.44 17.34 13.67
CA THR A 100 -13.70 16.05 13.03
C THR A 100 -12.53 15.63 12.14
N ARG A 101 -12.05 16.50 11.25
CA ARG A 101 -10.93 16.13 10.36
C ARG A 101 -9.67 15.84 11.15
N LEU A 102 -9.37 16.64 12.18
CA LEU A 102 -8.22 16.40 13.04
C LEU A 102 -8.36 15.07 13.80
N ALA A 103 -9.56 14.73 14.29
CA ALA A 103 -9.80 13.42 14.92
C ALA A 103 -9.56 12.24 13.96
N TYR A 104 -10.02 12.35 12.70
CA TYR A 104 -9.72 11.37 11.65
C TYR A 104 -8.23 11.30 11.32
N ALA A 105 -7.54 12.44 11.27
CA ALA A 105 -6.11 12.48 11.03
C ALA A 105 -5.35 11.77 12.15
N PHE A 106 -5.61 12.09 13.42
CA PHE A 106 -4.95 11.43 14.55
C PHE A 106 -5.24 9.92 14.60
N SER A 107 -6.51 9.52 14.45
CA SER A 107 -6.87 8.09 14.40
C SER A 107 -6.21 7.37 13.21
N GLY A 108 -6.22 8.00 12.03
CA GLY A 108 -5.56 7.48 10.83
C GLY A 108 -4.05 7.32 11.02
N LEU A 109 -3.39 8.33 11.58
CA LEU A 109 -1.95 8.27 11.89
C LEU A 109 -1.65 7.14 12.88
N SER A 110 -2.44 6.99 13.95
CA SER A 110 -2.27 5.87 14.89
C SER A 110 -2.39 4.51 14.19
N LEU A 111 -3.32 4.37 13.25
CA LEU A 111 -3.47 3.13 12.49
C LEU A 111 -2.32 2.91 11.49
N LEU A 112 -1.87 3.97 10.81
CA LEU A 112 -0.71 3.89 9.92
C LEU A 112 0.57 3.49 10.69
N MET A 113 0.73 3.95 11.92
CA MET A 113 1.81 3.52 12.80
C MET A 113 1.69 2.04 13.18
N ALA A 114 0.47 1.54 13.47
CA ALA A 114 0.27 0.11 13.69
C ALA A 114 0.54 -0.72 12.41
N LEU A 115 0.18 -0.20 11.24
CA LEU A 115 0.51 -0.81 9.95
C LEU A 115 2.02 -0.90 9.69
N MET A 116 2.86 -0.17 10.43
CA MET A 116 4.31 -0.37 10.35
C MET A 116 4.75 -1.70 10.96
N ILE A 117 4.13 -2.12 12.06
CA ILE A 117 4.37 -3.44 12.67
C ILE A 117 3.91 -4.53 11.71
N PHE A 118 2.77 -4.31 11.05
CA PHE A 118 2.26 -5.16 9.98
C PHE A 118 3.27 -5.30 8.83
N GLN A 119 3.84 -4.19 8.32
CA GLN A 119 4.85 -4.22 7.25
C GLN A 119 6.17 -4.90 7.68
N GLY A 120 6.57 -4.71 8.93
CA GLY A 120 7.67 -5.45 9.54
C GLY A 120 7.43 -6.96 9.54
N THR A 121 6.23 -7.38 9.96
CA THR A 121 5.81 -8.79 9.93
C THR A 121 5.84 -9.34 8.50
N PHE A 122 5.24 -8.61 7.56
CA PHE A 122 5.18 -8.97 6.14
C PHE A 122 6.56 -9.29 5.55
N THR A 123 7.51 -8.38 5.79
CA THR A 123 8.89 -8.51 5.32
C THR A 123 9.60 -9.66 6.00
N SER A 124 9.39 -9.83 7.31
CA SER A 124 10.01 -10.91 8.10
C SER A 124 9.55 -12.27 7.59
N VAL A 125 8.24 -12.45 7.39
CA VAL A 125 7.67 -13.68 6.82
C VAL A 125 8.21 -13.94 5.42
N LYS A 126 8.32 -12.93 4.54
CA LYS A 126 8.94 -13.09 3.22
C LYS A 126 10.40 -13.53 3.28
N ASN A 127 11.18 -13.01 4.22
CA ASN A 127 12.57 -13.47 4.41
C ASN A 127 12.66 -14.92 4.91
N GLY A 128 11.64 -15.40 5.63
CA GLY A 128 11.56 -16.78 6.09
C GLY A 128 11.13 -17.79 5.02
N MET A 129 10.43 -17.38 3.95
CA MET A 129 9.90 -18.34 2.96
C MET A 129 10.99 -19.15 2.25
N PRO A 130 12.10 -18.55 1.76
CA PRO A 130 13.17 -19.34 1.12
C PRO A 130 13.89 -20.26 2.10
N VAL A 131 13.92 -19.92 3.40
CA VAL A 131 14.47 -20.79 4.46
C VAL A 131 13.55 -22.00 4.67
N TRP A 132 12.25 -21.76 4.71
CA TRP A 132 11.24 -22.82 4.88
C TRP A 132 11.16 -23.78 3.69
N GLN A 133 11.30 -23.27 2.47
CA GLN A 133 11.19 -24.03 1.22
C GLN A 133 12.53 -24.55 0.67
N ASP A 134 13.66 -24.23 1.33
CA ASP A 134 15.02 -24.51 0.86
C ASP A 134 15.28 -23.99 -0.57
N GLY A 135 14.98 -22.71 -0.79
CA GLY A 135 15.15 -22.02 -2.08
C GLY A 135 13.83 -21.59 -2.72
N PHE A 136 13.75 -21.70 -4.05
CA PHE A 136 12.61 -21.22 -4.85
C PHE A 136 12.12 -22.31 -5.83
N PRO A 137 11.33 -23.28 -5.34
CA PRO A 137 11.06 -24.51 -6.08
C PRO A 137 10.15 -24.34 -7.30
N PHE A 138 9.41 -23.22 -7.41
CA PHE A 138 8.39 -23.05 -8.45
C PHE A 138 8.83 -22.21 -9.65
N ASP A 139 10.07 -21.69 -9.70
CA ASP A 139 10.51 -20.83 -10.81
C ASP A 139 10.39 -21.49 -12.18
N VAL A 140 10.91 -22.71 -12.34
CA VAL A 140 10.85 -23.42 -13.63
C VAL A 140 9.40 -23.68 -14.04
N ALA A 141 8.56 -24.14 -13.12
CA ALA A 141 7.15 -24.42 -13.40
C ALA A 141 6.38 -23.17 -13.80
N GLN A 142 6.55 -22.07 -13.06
CA GLN A 142 5.88 -20.81 -13.32
C GLN A 142 6.34 -20.18 -14.63
N ALA A 143 7.64 -20.17 -14.91
CA ALA A 143 8.15 -19.67 -16.17
C ALA A 143 7.60 -20.49 -17.36
N ASN A 144 7.52 -21.82 -17.23
CA ASN A 144 6.97 -22.67 -18.29
C ASN A 144 5.46 -22.48 -18.49
N ILE A 145 4.69 -22.32 -17.41
CA ILE A 145 3.26 -21.98 -17.48
C ILE A 145 3.07 -20.60 -18.12
N ASP A 146 3.89 -19.63 -17.74
CA ASP A 146 3.86 -18.28 -18.31
C ASP A 146 4.10 -18.34 -19.82
N ALA A 147 5.18 -18.98 -20.27
CA ALA A 147 5.43 -19.14 -21.71
C ALA A 147 4.31 -19.92 -22.42
N PHE A 148 3.78 -21.00 -21.83
CA PHE A 148 2.71 -21.80 -22.42
C PHE A 148 1.43 -20.96 -22.67
N LEU A 149 1.00 -20.17 -21.68
CA LEU A 149 -0.17 -19.29 -21.82
C LEU A 149 0.06 -18.17 -22.85
N HIS A 150 1.32 -17.90 -23.16
CA HIS A 150 1.78 -16.89 -24.10
C HIS A 150 2.36 -17.52 -25.37
N PHE A 151 1.71 -18.60 -25.84
CA PHE A 151 1.99 -19.24 -27.13
C PHE A 151 3.43 -19.75 -27.28
N GLY A 152 4.03 -20.21 -26.19
CA GLY A 152 5.39 -20.75 -26.13
C GLY A 152 6.49 -19.67 -26.05
N THR A 153 6.13 -18.40 -25.87
CA THR A 153 7.09 -17.28 -25.79
C THR A 153 7.04 -16.63 -24.42
N ASP A 154 8.20 -16.33 -23.83
CA ASP A 154 8.27 -15.53 -22.61
C ASP A 154 7.76 -14.09 -22.88
N PRO A 155 6.76 -13.58 -22.13
CA PRO A 155 6.08 -12.32 -22.45
C PRO A 155 6.95 -11.08 -22.55
N TRP A 156 8.09 -11.06 -21.84
CA TRP A 156 9.03 -9.93 -21.90
C TRP A 156 9.55 -9.69 -23.32
N ARG A 157 9.68 -10.75 -24.14
CA ARG A 157 10.14 -10.65 -25.53
C ARG A 157 9.21 -9.78 -26.38
N TRP A 158 7.90 -9.89 -26.18
CA TRP A 158 6.94 -9.06 -26.88
C TRP A 158 6.99 -7.60 -26.45
N LEU A 159 7.22 -7.35 -25.17
CA LEU A 159 7.39 -5.99 -24.67
C LEU A 159 8.64 -5.35 -25.27
N TYR A 160 9.75 -6.09 -25.38
CA TYR A 160 11.01 -5.57 -25.88
C TYR A 160 10.97 -5.36 -27.39
N ALA A 161 10.26 -6.20 -28.14
CA ALA A 161 10.05 -6.03 -29.57
C ALA A 161 9.49 -4.65 -29.97
N VAL A 162 8.77 -3.97 -29.06
CA VAL A 162 8.20 -2.63 -29.32
C VAL A 162 8.76 -1.52 -28.42
N ALA A 163 9.42 -1.87 -27.31
CA ALA A 163 9.75 -0.93 -26.25
C ALA A 163 11.17 -1.06 -25.68
N GLU A 164 12.08 -1.81 -26.33
CA GLU A 164 13.50 -1.88 -25.96
C GLU A 164 14.21 -0.53 -26.23
N ASN A 165 14.06 0.40 -25.28
CA ASN A 165 14.62 1.73 -25.36
C ASN A 165 14.95 2.30 -23.97
N ASP A 166 16.09 2.97 -23.82
CA ASP A 166 16.53 3.52 -22.54
C ASP A 166 15.57 4.55 -21.92
N SER A 167 14.94 5.39 -22.74
CA SER A 167 13.96 6.37 -22.25
C SER A 167 12.70 5.68 -21.74
N VAL A 168 12.25 4.64 -22.45
CA VAL A 168 11.10 3.82 -22.04
C VAL A 168 11.42 3.07 -20.75
N ARG A 169 12.59 2.43 -20.67
CA ARG A 169 13.09 1.78 -19.46
C ARG A 169 13.11 2.74 -18.27
N ALA A 170 13.71 3.92 -18.40
CA ALA A 170 13.79 4.91 -17.32
C ALA A 170 12.40 5.40 -16.86
N ALA A 171 11.46 5.58 -17.80
CA ALA A 171 10.08 5.97 -17.47
C ALA A 171 9.34 4.85 -16.73
N ILE A 172 9.50 3.59 -17.16
CA ILE A 172 8.90 2.41 -16.52
C ILE A 172 9.50 2.19 -15.13
N GLU A 173 10.81 2.34 -14.97
CA GLU A 173 11.52 2.30 -13.69
C GLU A 173 11.00 3.35 -12.70
N TRP A 174 10.88 4.61 -13.15
CA TRP A 174 10.30 5.66 -12.33
C TRP A 174 8.85 5.39 -11.97
N ASN A 175 8.04 4.90 -12.92
CA ASN A 175 6.66 4.52 -12.65
C ASN A 175 6.59 3.45 -11.55
N TYR A 176 7.32 2.34 -11.73
CA TYR A 176 7.23 1.17 -10.87
C TYR A 176 7.76 1.46 -9.47
N ASN A 177 8.83 2.25 -9.34
CA ASN A 177 9.47 2.52 -8.06
C ASN A 177 8.92 3.76 -7.33
N VAL A 178 8.46 4.78 -8.05
CA VAL A 178 8.10 6.09 -7.46
C VAL A 178 6.60 6.36 -7.60
N PHE A 179 6.08 6.36 -8.83
CA PHE A 179 4.69 6.74 -9.06
C PHE A 179 3.71 5.75 -8.44
N TRP A 180 3.99 4.45 -8.57
CA TRP A 180 3.23 3.40 -7.91
C TRP A 180 3.20 3.59 -6.39
N PHE A 181 4.35 3.89 -5.77
CA PHE A 181 4.42 4.11 -4.33
C PHE A 181 3.57 5.33 -3.92
N LEU A 182 3.72 6.45 -4.62
CA LEU A 182 2.97 7.68 -4.37
C LEU A 182 1.45 7.44 -4.48
N LEU A 183 1.01 6.72 -5.52
CA LEU A 183 -0.39 6.44 -5.74
C LEU A 183 -0.95 5.52 -4.63
N ASN A 184 -0.29 4.40 -4.35
CA ASN A 184 -0.82 3.39 -3.44
C ASN A 184 -0.75 3.82 -1.97
N PHE A 185 0.39 4.36 -1.52
CA PHE A 185 0.55 4.83 -0.15
C PHE A 185 -0.08 6.21 0.07
N GLY A 186 -0.17 7.04 -0.97
CA GLY A 186 -0.96 8.27 -0.94
C GLY A 186 -2.46 7.97 -0.79
N ALA A 187 -2.99 6.99 -1.54
CA ALA A 187 -4.37 6.53 -1.39
C ALA A 187 -4.62 5.93 0.00
N LEU A 188 -3.70 5.08 0.50
CA LEU A 188 -3.77 4.53 1.85
C LEU A 188 -3.82 5.65 2.91
N PHE A 189 -2.92 6.62 2.83
CA PHE A 189 -2.87 7.75 3.75
C PHE A 189 -4.15 8.58 3.69
N PHE A 190 -4.61 8.90 2.48
CA PHE A 190 -5.85 9.65 2.28
C PHE A 190 -7.04 8.92 2.89
N VAL A 191 -7.19 7.62 2.63
CA VAL A 191 -8.29 6.82 3.17
C VAL A 191 -8.20 6.67 4.68
N ALA A 192 -7.01 6.49 5.23
CA ALA A 192 -6.80 6.35 6.67
C ALA A 192 -7.12 7.64 7.44
N THR A 193 -6.80 8.81 6.88
CA THR A 193 -6.81 10.10 7.60
C THR A 193 -7.96 11.04 7.21
N SER A 194 -8.68 10.77 6.12
CA SER A 194 -9.70 11.69 5.60
C SER A 194 -11.12 11.29 5.98
N PRO A 195 -11.92 12.21 6.57
CA PRO A 195 -13.35 11.97 6.79
C PRO A 195 -14.15 11.87 5.48
N MET A 196 -13.61 12.32 4.35
CA MET A 196 -14.33 12.32 3.06
C MET A 196 -14.66 10.92 2.55
N VAL A 197 -13.88 9.93 2.96
CA VAL A 197 -14.02 8.52 2.56
C VAL A 197 -14.27 7.63 3.77
N ALA A 198 -14.78 8.22 4.86
CA ALA A 198 -15.07 7.52 6.11
C ALA A 198 -15.99 6.30 5.93
N SER A 199 -16.89 6.34 4.95
CA SER A 199 -17.86 5.27 4.65
C SER A 199 -17.19 3.98 4.15
N VAL A 200 -16.07 4.10 3.45
CA VAL A 200 -15.35 2.96 2.85
C VAL A 200 -14.03 2.65 3.55
N ARG A 201 -13.61 3.51 4.49
CA ARG A 201 -12.31 3.46 5.16
C ARG A 201 -11.96 2.09 5.73
N THR A 202 -12.82 1.54 6.59
CA THR A 202 -12.56 0.23 7.24
C THR A 202 -12.46 -0.90 6.21
N ARG A 203 -13.34 -0.91 5.20
CA ARG A 203 -13.29 -1.90 4.12
C ARG A 203 -12.00 -1.79 3.31
N TYR A 204 -11.60 -0.58 2.92
CA TYR A 204 -10.36 -0.35 2.18
C TYR A 204 -9.14 -0.85 2.96
N LEU A 205 -9.04 -0.49 4.25
CA LEU A 205 -7.91 -0.87 5.10
C LEU A 205 -7.86 -2.39 5.32
N ALA A 206 -9.02 -3.02 5.51
CA ALA A 206 -9.10 -4.48 5.59
C ALA A 206 -8.67 -5.16 4.28
N CYS A 207 -9.13 -4.66 3.13
CA CYS A 207 -8.71 -5.16 1.82
C CYS A 207 -7.21 -4.95 1.59
N PHE A 208 -6.67 -3.80 1.98
CA PHE A 208 -5.25 -3.49 1.87
C PHE A 208 -4.43 -4.53 2.63
N MET A 209 -4.72 -4.75 3.92
CA MET A 209 -4.04 -5.79 4.71
C MET A 209 -4.23 -7.18 4.10
N ALA A 210 -5.45 -7.52 3.67
CA ALA A 210 -5.74 -8.82 3.07
C ALA A 210 -4.96 -9.06 1.77
N VAL A 211 -4.77 -8.05 0.91
CA VAL A 211 -3.94 -8.18 -0.29
C VAL A 211 -2.50 -8.48 0.09
N TRP A 212 -1.91 -7.74 1.04
CA TRP A 212 -0.55 -8.02 1.51
C TRP A 212 -0.42 -9.44 2.10
N ILE A 213 -1.35 -9.85 2.96
CA ILE A 213 -1.31 -11.19 3.59
C ILE A 213 -1.52 -12.28 2.55
N VAL A 214 -2.61 -12.25 1.79
CA VAL A 214 -3.04 -13.34 0.92
C VAL A 214 -2.13 -13.43 -0.30
N VAL A 215 -1.90 -12.32 -0.99
CA VAL A 215 -1.04 -12.30 -2.19
C VAL A 215 0.42 -12.42 -1.77
N GLY A 216 0.90 -11.51 -0.93
CA GLY A 216 2.33 -11.39 -0.67
C GLY A 216 2.90 -12.35 0.38
N ASN A 217 2.07 -13.06 1.16
CA ASN A 217 2.57 -14.12 2.05
C ASN A 217 1.96 -15.49 1.81
N VAL A 218 0.63 -15.65 1.84
CA VAL A 218 0.02 -16.98 1.81
C VAL A 218 0.26 -17.64 0.44
N LEU A 219 -0.15 -16.99 -0.65
CA LEU A 219 0.06 -17.53 -2.00
C LEU A 219 1.54 -17.54 -2.37
N ALA A 220 2.29 -16.50 -1.97
CA ALA A 220 3.73 -16.46 -2.17
C ALA A 220 4.48 -17.60 -1.46
N ALA A 221 4.07 -17.96 -0.24
CA ALA A 221 4.64 -19.08 0.48
C ALA A 221 4.25 -20.41 -0.17
N LEU A 222 3.02 -20.57 -0.69
CA LEU A 222 2.59 -21.82 -1.33
C LEU A 222 3.24 -22.07 -2.69
N PHE A 223 3.52 -21.01 -3.45
CA PHE A 223 4.03 -21.08 -4.82
C PHE A 223 5.30 -20.23 -4.98
N LEU A 224 6.25 -20.43 -4.07
CA LEU A 224 7.43 -19.58 -3.95
C LEU A 224 8.33 -19.64 -5.19
N SER A 225 8.53 -18.47 -5.80
CA SER A 225 9.44 -18.24 -6.92
C SER A 225 10.22 -16.95 -6.72
N ALA A 226 11.42 -16.88 -7.29
CA ALA A 226 12.27 -15.70 -7.26
C ALA A 226 11.94 -14.73 -8.40
N GLY A 227 11.49 -15.24 -9.54
CA GLY A 227 11.11 -14.45 -10.71
C GLY A 227 12.24 -14.27 -11.73
N PRO A 228 11.93 -13.64 -12.88
CA PRO A 228 12.85 -13.57 -14.03
C PRO A 228 14.23 -12.98 -13.70
N ALA A 229 14.31 -11.97 -12.83
CA ALA A 229 15.55 -11.33 -12.41
C ALA A 229 16.55 -12.27 -11.72
N PHE A 230 16.06 -13.33 -11.08
CA PHE A 230 16.88 -14.27 -10.30
C PHE A 230 16.82 -15.69 -10.87
N TYR A 231 16.08 -15.90 -11.96
CA TYR A 231 15.85 -17.21 -12.55
C TYR A 231 17.16 -17.94 -12.89
N GLY A 232 18.14 -17.24 -13.47
CA GLY A 232 19.45 -17.82 -13.78
C GLY A 232 20.22 -18.24 -12.53
N SER A 233 20.15 -17.46 -11.45
CA SER A 233 20.81 -17.78 -10.18
C SER A 233 20.15 -18.96 -9.45
N VAL A 234 18.82 -19.10 -9.58
CA VAL A 234 18.06 -20.18 -8.94
C VAL A 234 18.15 -21.49 -9.71
N THR A 235 18.10 -21.43 -11.05
CA THR A 235 17.93 -22.62 -11.90
C THR A 235 19.19 -23.02 -12.68
N GLY A 236 20.17 -22.11 -12.78
CA GLY A 236 21.34 -22.25 -13.65
C GLY A 236 21.10 -21.85 -15.12
N ASP A 237 19.85 -21.63 -15.54
CA ASP A 237 19.52 -21.17 -16.89
C ASP A 237 19.60 -19.64 -16.99
N VAL A 238 20.80 -19.15 -17.29
CA VAL A 238 21.07 -17.73 -17.50
C VAL A 238 20.60 -17.20 -18.86
N ALA A 239 20.28 -18.10 -19.81
CA ALA A 239 20.01 -17.72 -21.19
C ALA A 239 18.58 -17.19 -21.36
N ARG A 240 17.60 -17.82 -20.69
CA ARG A 240 16.17 -17.53 -20.88
C ARG A 240 15.79 -16.05 -20.74
N PHE A 241 16.32 -15.39 -19.71
CA PHE A 241 16.10 -13.96 -19.43
C PHE A 241 17.37 -13.11 -19.61
N GLY A 242 18.47 -13.69 -20.12
CA GLY A 242 19.78 -13.04 -20.17
C GLY A 242 19.79 -11.75 -21.00
N GLU A 243 19.15 -11.76 -22.16
CA GLU A 243 19.00 -10.57 -23.03
C GLU A 243 18.25 -9.44 -22.31
N GLN A 244 17.16 -9.79 -21.61
CA GLN A 244 16.38 -8.84 -20.82
C GLN A 244 17.24 -8.17 -19.75
N LEU A 245 17.99 -8.98 -18.98
CA LEU A 245 18.84 -8.47 -17.90
C LEU A 245 20.02 -7.65 -18.42
N ALA A 246 20.60 -8.02 -19.58
CA ALA A 246 21.65 -7.26 -20.23
C ALA A 246 21.18 -5.85 -20.62
N PHE A 247 19.99 -5.74 -21.20
CA PHE A 247 19.41 -4.43 -21.53
C PHE A 247 19.08 -3.61 -20.27
N LEU A 248 18.48 -4.23 -19.24
CA LEU A 248 18.19 -3.53 -17.98
C LEU A 248 19.46 -2.99 -17.30
N ALA A 249 20.62 -3.65 -17.49
CA ALA A 249 21.90 -3.22 -16.94
C ALA A 249 22.39 -1.87 -17.48
N HIS A 250 21.92 -1.41 -18.65
CA HIS A 250 22.17 -0.03 -19.12
C HIS A 250 21.68 1.03 -18.13
N GLY A 251 20.69 0.68 -17.30
CA GLY A 251 20.11 1.51 -16.27
C GLY A 251 20.86 1.55 -14.95
N ALA A 252 21.92 0.76 -14.75
CA ALA A 252 22.49 0.49 -13.43
C ALA A 252 22.89 1.74 -12.62
N ALA A 253 23.31 2.82 -13.29
CA ALA A 253 23.67 4.09 -12.65
C ALA A 253 22.47 5.02 -12.36
N SER A 254 21.26 4.66 -12.81
CA SER A 254 20.06 5.47 -12.67
C SER A 254 19.51 5.42 -11.25
N ARG A 255 18.99 6.55 -10.77
CA ARG A 255 18.45 6.67 -9.39
C ARG A 255 17.33 5.66 -9.07
N ASN A 256 16.54 5.27 -10.06
CA ASN A 256 15.41 4.34 -9.92
C ASN A 256 15.67 2.99 -10.59
N SER A 257 16.95 2.62 -10.76
CA SER A 257 17.40 1.41 -11.46
C SER A 257 16.75 0.14 -10.89
N ALA A 258 16.06 -0.62 -11.75
CA ALA A 258 15.51 -1.92 -11.36
C ALA A 258 16.64 -2.90 -10.98
N VAL A 259 17.74 -2.90 -11.74
CA VAL A 259 18.91 -3.76 -11.52
C VAL A 259 19.54 -3.50 -10.15
N SER A 260 19.62 -2.24 -9.72
CA SER A 260 20.19 -1.90 -8.41
C SER A 260 19.33 -2.46 -7.26
N TYR A 261 18.01 -2.44 -7.40
CA TYR A 261 17.10 -3.07 -6.43
C TYR A 261 17.16 -4.60 -6.48
N GLN A 262 17.27 -5.20 -7.68
CA GLN A 262 17.43 -6.64 -7.84
C GLN A 262 18.70 -7.12 -7.16
N GLN A 263 19.83 -6.45 -7.44
CA GLN A 263 21.12 -6.75 -6.82
C GLN A 263 21.06 -6.58 -5.29
N TYR A 264 20.44 -5.51 -4.80
CA TYR A 264 20.24 -5.29 -3.37
C TYR A 264 19.50 -6.46 -2.69
N LEU A 265 18.40 -6.92 -3.29
CA LEU A 265 17.62 -8.04 -2.75
C LEU A 265 18.40 -9.36 -2.80
N TRP A 266 19.09 -9.63 -3.91
CA TRP A 266 19.88 -10.84 -4.07
C TRP A 266 21.04 -10.90 -3.08
N THR A 267 21.80 -9.81 -2.93
CA THR A 267 22.90 -9.71 -1.97
C THR A 267 22.43 -9.94 -0.53
N LEU A 268 21.28 -9.37 -0.14
CA LEU A 268 20.72 -9.65 1.19
C LEU A 268 20.30 -11.11 1.36
N HIS A 269 19.73 -11.72 0.31
CA HIS A 269 19.34 -13.12 0.33
C HIS A 269 20.54 -14.05 0.51
N GLU A 270 21.59 -13.87 -0.30
CA GLU A 270 22.84 -14.65 -0.21
C GLU A 270 23.54 -14.46 1.14
N ALA A 271 23.59 -13.22 1.63
CA ALA A 271 24.17 -12.89 2.93
C ALA A 271 23.29 -13.33 4.12
N ARG A 272 22.08 -13.87 3.87
CA ARG A 272 21.10 -14.24 4.89
C ARG A 272 20.74 -13.08 5.83
N GLN A 273 20.73 -11.86 5.30
CA GLN A 273 20.47 -10.63 6.04
C GLN A 273 19.07 -10.07 5.74
N THR A 274 18.56 -9.25 6.65
CA THR A 274 17.33 -8.51 6.46
C THR A 274 17.60 -7.05 6.12
N GLY A 275 16.74 -6.50 5.27
CA GLY A 275 16.82 -5.12 4.78
C GLY A 275 15.44 -4.52 4.54
N PHE A 276 15.42 -3.24 4.15
CA PHE A 276 14.18 -2.54 3.84
C PHE A 276 13.57 -3.12 2.56
N GLY A 277 12.34 -3.63 2.64
CA GLY A 277 11.68 -4.29 1.51
C GLY A 277 12.32 -5.62 1.10
N SER A 278 13.17 -6.20 1.96
CA SER A 278 13.81 -7.50 1.70
C SER A 278 12.82 -8.67 1.71
N GLY A 279 13.27 -9.80 1.20
CA GLY A 279 12.47 -11.01 1.03
C GLY A 279 12.04 -11.15 -0.42
N ILE A 280 12.58 -12.17 -1.08
CA ILE A 280 12.31 -12.44 -2.49
C ILE A 280 11.08 -13.34 -2.56
N SER A 281 10.06 -12.88 -3.27
CA SER A 281 9.00 -13.72 -3.82
C SER A 281 8.32 -12.97 -4.96
N ALA A 282 8.39 -13.53 -6.17
CA ALA A 282 7.78 -12.96 -7.36
C ALA A 282 6.28 -13.31 -7.40
N PHE A 283 5.93 -14.59 -7.36
CA PHE A 283 4.53 -14.96 -7.43
C PHE A 283 3.79 -14.77 -6.10
N PRO A 284 2.56 -14.21 -6.10
CA PRO A 284 1.99 -13.27 -7.06
C PRO A 284 2.35 -11.80 -6.74
N SER A 285 2.12 -10.89 -7.68
CA SER A 285 2.59 -9.51 -7.59
C SER A 285 1.74 -8.62 -6.65
N VAL A 286 2.29 -8.21 -5.50
CA VAL A 286 1.65 -7.22 -4.62
C VAL A 286 1.51 -5.84 -5.31
N HIS A 287 2.42 -5.48 -6.22
CA HIS A 287 2.35 -4.23 -6.96
C HIS A 287 1.08 -4.14 -7.80
N VAL A 288 0.78 -5.21 -8.55
CA VAL A 288 -0.46 -5.32 -9.32
C VAL A 288 -1.68 -5.39 -8.39
N GLY A 289 -1.57 -6.10 -7.26
CA GLY A 289 -2.66 -6.24 -6.31
C GLY A 289 -3.10 -4.92 -5.69
N LEU A 290 -2.16 -4.09 -5.25
CA LEU A 290 -2.51 -2.77 -4.70
C LEU A 290 -3.04 -1.80 -5.77
N ALA A 291 -2.49 -1.84 -6.99
CA ALA A 291 -3.03 -1.06 -8.09
C ALA A 291 -4.48 -1.48 -8.41
N MET A 292 -4.75 -2.79 -8.43
CA MET A 292 -6.08 -3.35 -8.66
C MET A 292 -7.06 -2.95 -7.55
N LEU A 293 -6.62 -3.01 -6.29
CA LEU A 293 -7.41 -2.56 -5.14
C LEU A 293 -7.83 -1.10 -5.31
N ASN A 294 -6.89 -0.22 -5.63
CA ASN A 294 -7.17 1.20 -5.85
C ASN A 294 -8.12 1.42 -7.04
N ALA A 295 -7.95 0.68 -8.13
CA ALA A 295 -8.86 0.76 -9.27
C ALA A 295 -10.30 0.36 -8.91
N LEU A 296 -10.48 -0.69 -8.11
CA LEU A 296 -11.81 -1.14 -7.65
C LEU A 296 -12.50 -0.08 -6.79
N PHE A 297 -11.81 0.53 -5.83
CA PHE A 297 -12.39 1.59 -4.99
C PHE A 297 -12.63 2.88 -5.78
N LEU A 298 -11.74 3.26 -6.70
CA LEU A 298 -11.98 4.40 -7.60
C LEU A 298 -13.17 4.17 -8.50
N ARG A 299 -13.40 2.92 -8.95
CA ARG A 299 -14.57 2.55 -9.74
C ARG A 299 -15.88 2.72 -8.97
N GLU A 300 -15.91 2.46 -7.66
CA GLU A 300 -17.09 2.76 -6.81
C GLU A 300 -17.40 4.25 -6.76
N PHE A 301 -16.36 5.09 -6.77
CA PHE A 301 -16.51 6.54 -6.70
C PHE A 301 -16.90 7.15 -8.05
N ASN A 302 -16.21 6.78 -9.12
CA ASN A 302 -16.44 7.31 -10.47
C ASN A 302 -16.04 6.30 -11.54
N ARG A 303 -16.97 6.01 -12.46
CA ARG A 303 -16.78 5.01 -13.51
C ARG A 303 -15.60 5.30 -14.44
N TYR A 304 -15.33 6.57 -14.75
CA TYR A 304 -14.25 6.99 -15.64
C TYR A 304 -12.89 6.96 -14.94
N LEU A 305 -12.83 7.43 -13.69
CA LEU A 305 -11.60 7.32 -12.89
C LEU A 305 -11.24 5.85 -12.63
N GLY A 306 -12.24 5.00 -12.39
CA GLY A 306 -12.06 3.56 -12.31
C GLY A 306 -11.49 2.98 -13.61
N ALA A 307 -12.04 3.35 -14.77
CA ALA A 307 -11.53 2.87 -16.06
C ALA A 307 -10.06 3.28 -16.29
N LEU A 308 -9.72 4.54 -16.02
CA LEU A 308 -8.33 5.01 -16.08
C LEU A 308 -7.42 4.25 -15.10
N ALA A 309 -7.91 3.98 -13.89
CA ALA A 309 -7.16 3.22 -12.91
C ALA A 309 -6.94 1.75 -13.35
N PHE A 310 -7.91 1.11 -14.01
CA PHE A 310 -7.71 -0.23 -14.58
C PHE A 310 -6.70 -0.25 -15.72
N VAL A 311 -6.64 0.80 -16.56
CA VAL A 311 -5.54 0.96 -17.53
C VAL A 311 -4.20 1.03 -16.81
N TYR A 312 -4.13 1.74 -15.69
CA TYR A 312 -2.93 1.78 -14.86
C TYR A 312 -2.57 0.41 -14.25
N VAL A 313 -3.55 -0.41 -13.86
CA VAL A 313 -3.29 -1.81 -13.42
C VAL A 313 -2.59 -2.61 -14.51
N ALA A 314 -3.10 -2.56 -15.74
CA ALA A 314 -2.48 -3.23 -16.88
C ALA A 314 -1.06 -2.71 -17.13
N PHE A 315 -0.86 -1.39 -17.02
CA PHE A 315 0.46 -0.77 -17.15
C PHE A 315 1.44 -1.20 -16.05
N VAL A 316 1.01 -1.32 -14.79
CA VAL A 316 1.84 -1.84 -13.69
C VAL A 316 2.20 -3.31 -13.91
N ALA A 317 1.26 -4.13 -14.37
CA ALA A 317 1.51 -5.54 -14.70
C ALA A 317 2.53 -5.69 -15.85
N ALA A 318 2.38 -4.91 -16.92
CA ALA A 318 3.34 -4.87 -18.01
C ALA A 318 4.71 -4.36 -17.54
N SER A 319 4.73 -3.32 -16.69
CA SER A 319 5.96 -2.76 -16.10
C SER A 319 6.72 -3.82 -15.28
N SER A 320 6.02 -4.63 -14.48
CA SER A 320 6.67 -5.69 -13.71
C SER A 320 7.33 -6.76 -14.58
N VAL A 321 6.70 -7.14 -15.68
CA VAL A 321 7.27 -8.12 -16.64
C VAL A 321 8.44 -7.50 -17.39
N TYR A 322 8.28 -6.25 -17.87
CA TYR A 322 9.31 -5.50 -18.58
C TYR A 322 10.60 -5.37 -17.76
N LEU A 323 10.47 -5.13 -16.46
CA LEU A 323 11.58 -4.97 -15.51
C LEU A 323 12.06 -6.29 -14.90
N ALA A 324 11.65 -7.45 -15.42
CA ALA A 324 12.05 -8.77 -14.94
C ALA A 324 11.68 -9.09 -13.47
N TRP A 325 10.73 -8.36 -12.87
CA TRP A 325 10.30 -8.61 -11.49
C TRP A 325 9.38 -9.82 -11.36
N HIS A 326 8.55 -10.05 -12.39
CA HIS A 326 7.45 -10.99 -12.33
C HIS A 326 7.26 -11.72 -13.66
N TYR A 327 6.79 -12.96 -13.60
CA TYR A 327 6.13 -13.59 -14.74
C TYR A 327 4.78 -12.90 -14.98
N ALA A 328 4.22 -12.95 -16.20
CA ALA A 328 2.95 -12.27 -16.47
C ALA A 328 1.78 -12.88 -15.67
N ILE A 329 1.80 -14.19 -15.44
CA ILE A 329 0.83 -14.90 -14.60
C ILE A 329 0.74 -14.35 -13.16
N ASP A 330 1.84 -13.82 -12.60
CA ASP A 330 1.86 -13.23 -11.25
C ASP A 330 0.88 -12.06 -11.15
N GLY A 331 0.77 -11.28 -12.23
CA GLY A 331 -0.14 -10.16 -12.35
C GLY A 331 -1.59 -10.62 -12.49
N TYR A 332 -1.86 -11.65 -13.29
CA TYR A 332 -3.20 -12.20 -13.50
C TYR A 332 -3.79 -12.75 -12.21
N VAL A 333 -3.02 -13.59 -11.52
CA VAL A 333 -3.44 -14.18 -10.24
C VAL A 333 -3.64 -13.09 -9.19
N SER A 334 -2.73 -12.11 -9.12
CA SER A 334 -2.88 -10.99 -8.18
C SER A 334 -4.15 -10.18 -8.42
N ALA A 335 -4.47 -9.86 -9.69
CA ALA A 335 -5.68 -9.12 -10.03
C ALA A 335 -6.96 -9.89 -9.66
N ILE A 336 -7.01 -11.20 -9.96
CA ILE A 336 -8.15 -12.08 -9.64
C ILE A 336 -8.32 -12.20 -8.13
N VAL A 337 -7.25 -12.49 -7.40
CA VAL A 337 -7.30 -12.64 -5.93
C VAL A 337 -7.72 -11.33 -5.27
N THR A 338 -7.21 -10.20 -5.74
CA THR A 338 -7.59 -8.88 -5.22
C THR A 338 -9.07 -8.58 -5.48
N LEU A 339 -9.59 -8.94 -6.65
CA LEU A 339 -11.01 -8.82 -6.95
C LEU A 339 -11.86 -9.68 -5.99
N ILE A 340 -11.44 -10.92 -5.74
CA ILE A 340 -12.12 -11.82 -4.79
C ILE A 340 -12.12 -11.21 -3.38
N VAL A 341 -10.95 -10.76 -2.90
CA VAL A 341 -10.80 -10.09 -1.60
C VAL A 341 -11.76 -8.90 -1.50
N TYR A 342 -11.80 -8.05 -2.52
CA TYR A 342 -12.68 -6.89 -2.56
C TYR A 342 -14.16 -7.28 -2.55
N VAL A 343 -14.59 -8.25 -3.37
CA VAL A 343 -15.99 -8.71 -3.43
C VAL A 343 -16.44 -9.31 -2.10
N VAL A 344 -15.59 -10.14 -1.47
CA VAL A 344 -15.85 -10.71 -0.15
C VAL A 344 -15.94 -9.62 0.90
N ALA A 345 -14.98 -8.70 0.95
CA ALA A 345 -14.97 -7.60 1.89
C ALA A 345 -16.16 -6.65 1.71
N ARG A 346 -16.65 -6.46 0.49
CA ARG A 346 -17.85 -5.66 0.21
C ARG A 346 -19.12 -6.26 0.83
N LYS A 347 -19.19 -7.60 0.90
CA LYS A 347 -20.30 -8.32 1.55
C LYS A 347 -20.17 -8.31 3.08
N LEU A 348 -18.96 -8.53 3.61
CA LEU A 348 -18.71 -8.63 5.06
C LEU A 348 -18.62 -7.28 5.76
N ILE A 349 -18.15 -6.25 5.05
CA ILE A 349 -17.94 -4.89 5.56
C ILE A 349 -18.66 -3.91 4.61
N PRO A 350 -20.00 -3.80 4.71
CA PRO A 350 -20.75 -2.84 3.92
C PRO A 350 -20.26 -1.41 4.13
N ALA A 351 -20.48 -0.54 3.15
CA ALA A 351 -20.12 0.87 3.32
C ALA A 351 -20.98 1.47 4.44
N ASP A 352 -20.34 2.16 5.39
CA ASP A 352 -21.03 2.87 6.46
C ASP A 352 -21.96 3.91 5.82
N SER A 353 -23.27 3.63 5.84
CA SER A 353 -24.29 4.54 5.30
C SER A 353 -24.60 5.69 6.26
N ARG A 354 -24.08 5.63 7.48
CA ARG A 354 -24.33 6.62 8.53
C ARG A 354 -23.23 7.68 8.42
N PRO A 355 -23.54 8.95 8.06
CA PRO A 355 -22.62 10.02 8.40
C PRO A 355 -22.38 9.90 9.90
N VAL A 356 -21.11 9.91 10.33
CA VAL A 356 -20.75 9.97 11.75
C VAL A 356 -21.70 10.96 12.38
N ALA A 357 -22.59 10.46 13.24
CA ALA A 357 -23.63 11.25 13.85
C ALA A 357 -22.97 12.54 14.27
N ALA A 358 -23.47 13.68 13.76
CA ALA A 358 -22.96 15.00 14.08
C ALA A 358 -22.71 14.99 15.57
N MET A 359 -21.42 14.91 15.95
CA MET A 359 -21.01 14.68 17.32
C MET A 359 -21.69 15.80 18.07
N GLN A 360 -22.73 15.42 18.84
CA GLN A 360 -23.80 16.32 19.24
C GLN A 360 -23.14 17.61 19.65
N THR A 361 -23.36 18.65 18.84
CA THR A 361 -23.02 20.00 19.23
C THR A 361 -23.87 20.15 20.46
N ALA A 362 -23.26 20.01 21.64
CA ALA A 362 -23.92 20.20 22.91
C ALA A 362 -24.69 21.50 22.72
N THR A 363 -26.01 21.37 22.71
CA THR A 363 -26.95 22.46 22.54
C THR A 363 -26.52 23.51 23.54
N ILE A 364 -25.87 24.56 23.03
CA ILE A 364 -25.69 25.78 23.79
C ILE A 364 -27.12 26.29 23.90
N ASN A 365 -27.75 25.96 25.03
CA ASN A 365 -29.01 26.56 25.45
C ASN A 365 -28.86 28.06 25.26
N ARG A 366 -29.53 28.60 24.24
CA ARG A 366 -29.81 30.03 24.19
C ARG A 366 -30.70 30.30 25.40
N PRO A 367 -30.37 31.25 26.28
CA PRO A 367 -31.37 31.75 27.20
C PRO A 367 -32.47 32.38 26.34
N GLU A 368 -33.68 31.83 26.40
CA GLU A 368 -34.88 32.53 25.95
C GLU A 368 -35.00 33.78 26.80
N ALA A 369 -34.52 34.90 26.27
CA ALA A 369 -34.83 36.20 26.79
C ALA A 369 -36.32 36.42 26.52
N ALA A 370 -37.10 36.38 27.61
CA ALA A 370 -38.43 36.93 27.68
C ALA A 370 -38.42 38.35 27.10
N VAL A 371 -39.25 38.59 26.09
CA VAL A 371 -39.73 39.93 25.75
C VAL A 371 -41.24 39.84 25.69
N ALA A 372 -41.83 40.23 26.81
CA ALA A 372 -43.21 40.67 26.92
C ALA A 372 -43.33 42.12 26.42
N ALA A 373 -44.53 42.46 25.90
CA ALA A 373 -45.07 43.81 25.69
C ALA A 373 -44.28 44.70 24.69
N PHE A 374 -44.81 45.14 23.56
CA PHE A 374 -46.06 45.85 23.29
C PHE A 374 -46.36 45.80 21.78
#